data_AF-A0A975CXD5-F1
#
_entry.id   AF-A0A975CXD5-F1
#
_cell.length_a   1.000
_cell.length_b   1.000
_cell.length_c   1.000
_cell.angle_alpha   90.00
_cell.angle_beta   90.00
_cell.angle_gamma   90.00
#
_symmetry.space_group_name_H-M   'P 1'
#
loop_
_entity.id
_entity.type
_entity.pdbx_description
1 polymer ?
#
loop_
_entity_poly.entity_id
_entity_poly.type
_entity_poly.pdbx_seq_one_letter_code
_entity_poly.pdbx_strand_id
1 'polypeptide(L)'
;MPGVAAALVVAVLAILLACAVVDLRSRTIPNRLVVLVALLAAPYWLAAAPDLPGRVVGQAVVIAIALPILLLLFAIRAWGGGDVKLSAALLLWLPGKEALEAAAIMAVTGAVLALLILPFGRRATARGVPYGVAIAIAAAVPLAGRLPFLV
;
A
#
# COMPACT_ATOMS: atom_id res chain seq x y z
N MET A 1 11.84 -5.47 19.61
CA MET A 1 11.79 -4.14 20.27
C MET A 1 10.45 -3.46 19.95
N PRO A 2 9.43 -3.58 20.82
CA PRO A 2 8.07 -3.15 20.48
C PRO A 2 7.94 -1.66 20.17
N GLY A 3 8.66 -0.79 20.87
CA GLY A 3 8.66 0.65 20.60
C GLY A 3 9.21 1.03 19.22
N VAL A 4 10.26 0.34 18.76
CA VAL A 4 10.85 0.56 17.43
C VAL A 4 9.89 0.11 16.33
N ALA A 5 9.27 -1.06 16.49
CA ALA A 5 8.28 -1.57 15.54
C ALA A 5 7.09 -0.61 15.41
N ALA A 6 6.55 -0.12 16.54
CA ALA A 6 5.45 0.85 16.53
C ALA A 6 5.85 2.17 15.86
N ALA A 7 7.05 2.70 16.13
CA ALA A 7 7.54 3.92 15.48
C ALA A 7 7.66 3.76 13.95
N LEU A 8 8.12 2.61 13.47
CA LEU A 8 8.22 2.31 12.04
C LEU A 8 6.84 2.18 11.38
N VAL A 9 5.85 1.61 12.07
CA VAL A 9 4.46 1.59 11.62
C VAL A 9 3.91 3.01 11.49
N VAL A 10 4.08 3.86 12.51
CA VAL A 10 3.63 5.26 12.45
C VAL A 10 4.32 6.01 11.31
N ALA A 11 5.63 5.79 11.11
CA ALA A 11 6.38 6.41 10.02
C ALA A 11 5.84 6.00 8.64
N VAL A 12 5.58 4.71 8.40
CA VAL A 12 5.04 4.28 7.10
C VAL A 12 3.61 4.79 6.89
N LEU A 13 2.76 4.84 7.93
CA LEU A 13 1.43 5.42 7.84
C LEU A 13 1.47 6.90 7.46
N ALA A 14 2.40 7.67 8.04
CA ALA A 14 2.61 9.07 7.68
C ALA A 14 3.08 9.24 6.22
N ILE A 15 3.97 8.36 5.74
CA ILE A 15 4.41 8.36 4.34
C ILE A 15 3.27 7.99 3.39
N LEU A 16 2.44 7.01 3.74
CA LEU A 16 1.27 6.63 2.94
C LEU A 16 0.24 7.76 2.87
N LEU A 17 0.03 8.49 3.96
CA LEU A 17 -0.78 9.70 3.94
C LEU A 17 -0.19 10.76 3.00
N ALA A 18 1.13 10.96 3.02
CA ALA A 18 1.79 11.86 2.08
C ALA A 18 1.62 11.40 0.62
N CYS A 19 1.73 10.09 0.33
CA CYS A 19 1.43 9.52 -0.98
C CYS A 19 -0.01 9.82 -1.42
N ALA A 20 -0.99 9.62 -0.54
CA ALA A 20 -2.40 9.90 -0.82
C ALA A 20 -2.64 11.39 -1.12
N VAL A 21 -2.03 12.29 -0.34
CA VAL A 21 -2.14 13.75 -0.57
C VAL A 21 -1.51 14.16 -1.90
N VAL A 22 -0.32 13.64 -2.21
CA VAL A 22 0.36 13.94 -3.48
C VAL A 22 -0.45 13.37 -4.65
N ASP A 23 -0.98 12.16 -4.53
CA ASP A 23 -1.81 11.56 -5.55
C ASP A 23 -3.07 12.39 -5.83
N LEU A 24 -3.76 12.86 -4.78
CA LEU A 24 -4.90 13.77 -4.95
C LEU A 24 -4.56 15.07 -5.70
N ARG A 25 -3.36 15.62 -5.48
CA ARG A 25 -2.92 16.90 -6.06
C ARG A 25 -2.37 16.76 -7.48
N SER A 26 -1.45 15.83 -7.68
CA SER A 26 -0.63 15.74 -8.90
C SER A 26 -0.79 14.43 -9.66
N ARG A 27 -1.57 13.46 -9.15
CA ARG A 27 -1.76 12.12 -9.75
C ARG A 27 -0.46 11.39 -10.07
N THR A 28 0.59 11.71 -9.33
CA THR A 28 1.95 11.25 -9.57
C THR A 28 2.63 10.96 -8.24
N ILE A 29 2.65 9.68 -7.87
CA ILE A 29 3.28 9.24 -6.61
C ILE A 29 4.82 9.28 -6.78
N PRO A 30 5.55 10.08 -5.98
CA PRO A 30 6.99 10.21 -6.12
C PRO A 30 7.71 8.90 -5.78
N ASN A 31 8.65 8.47 -6.64
CA ASN A 31 9.45 7.25 -6.42
C ASN A 31 10.17 7.28 -5.05
N ARG A 32 10.56 8.46 -4.55
CA ARG A 32 11.22 8.61 -3.25
C ARG A 32 10.34 8.12 -2.10
N LEU A 33 9.04 8.44 -2.11
CA LEU A 33 8.12 7.97 -1.07
C LEU A 33 7.92 6.46 -1.15
N VAL A 34 7.77 5.92 -2.36
CA VAL A 34 7.65 4.45 -2.57
C VAL A 34 8.90 3.72 -2.05
N VAL A 35 10.09 4.25 -2.35
CA VAL A 35 11.35 3.67 -1.88
C VAL A 35 11.43 3.73 -0.35
N LEU A 36 11.02 4.83 0.28
CA LEU A 36 10.97 4.92 1.74
C LEU A 36 10.01 3.87 2.34
N VAL A 37 8.81 3.69 1.75
CA VAL A 37 7.89 2.62 2.17
C VAL A 37 8.59 1.26 2.09
N ALA A 38 9.26 0.94 0.98
CA ALA A 38 9.94 -0.34 0.81
C ALA A 38 11.10 -0.55 1.81
N LEU A 39 11.95 0.47 1.99
CA LEU A 39 13.13 0.39 2.85
C LEU A 39 12.79 0.21 4.33
N LEU A 40 11.69 0.80 4.79
CA LEU A 40 11.27 0.72 6.18
C LEU A 40 10.69 -0.67 6.56
N ALA A 41 10.36 -1.53 5.60
CA ALA A 41 9.84 -2.86 5.87
C ALA A 41 10.88 -3.78 6.55
N ALA A 42 12.13 -3.77 6.08
CA ALA A 42 13.20 -4.61 6.62
C ALA A 42 13.49 -4.34 8.12
N PRO A 43 13.75 -3.09 8.56
CA PRO A 43 13.95 -2.82 9.99
C PRO A 43 12.70 -3.10 10.82
N TYR A 44 11.49 -2.95 10.25
CA TYR A 44 10.26 -3.32 10.94
C TYR A 44 10.23 -4.81 11.26
N TRP A 45 10.51 -5.67 10.27
CA TRP A 45 10.53 -7.12 10.49
C TRP A 45 11.63 -7.54 11.46
N LEU A 46 12.82 -6.94 11.39
CA LEU A 46 13.89 -7.19 12.37
C LEU A 46 13.48 -6.80 13.79
N ALA A 47 12.67 -5.76 13.96
CA ALA A 47 12.23 -5.30 15.28
C ALA A 47 11.02 -6.09 15.83
N ALA A 48 10.15 -6.61 14.95
CA ALA A 48 8.86 -7.21 15.30
C ALA A 48 8.83 -8.75 15.23
N ALA A 49 9.81 -9.39 14.58
CA ALA A 49 9.78 -10.82 14.31
C ALA A 49 10.90 -11.61 15.01
N PRO A 50 10.57 -12.69 15.74
CA PRO A 50 11.58 -13.64 16.24
C PRO A 50 12.02 -14.65 15.17
N ASP A 51 11.14 -15.05 14.24
CA ASP A 51 11.47 -15.94 13.11
C ASP A 51 11.59 -15.14 11.80
N LEU A 52 12.82 -14.86 11.39
CA LEU A 52 13.11 -14.12 10.15
C LEU A 52 13.05 -15.01 8.89
N PRO A 53 13.65 -16.24 8.87
CA PRO A 53 13.61 -17.11 7.69
C PRO A 53 12.19 -17.46 7.23
N GLY A 54 11.30 -17.87 8.14
CA GLY A 54 9.93 -18.22 7.79
C GLY A 54 9.17 -17.03 7.17
N ARG A 55 9.44 -15.81 7.64
CA ARG A 55 8.85 -14.60 7.07
C ARG A 55 9.40 -14.24 5.70
N VAL A 56 10.70 -14.37 5.47
CA VAL A 56 11.28 -14.12 4.15
C VAL A 56 10.63 -15.04 3.12
N VAL A 57 10.48 -16.33 3.45
CA VAL A 57 9.79 -17.30 2.59
C VAL A 57 8.32 -16.91 2.38
N GLY A 58 7.59 -16.62 3.46
CA GLY A 58 6.18 -16.20 3.38
C GLY A 58 5.98 -14.95 2.53
N GLN A 59 6.85 -13.94 2.69
CA GLN A 59 6.77 -12.70 1.92
C GLN A 59 7.14 -12.90 0.46
N ALA A 60 8.14 -13.75 0.18
CA ALA A 60 8.50 -14.11 -1.18
C ALA A 60 7.33 -14.80 -1.91
N VAL A 61 6.58 -15.67 -1.24
CA VAL A 61 5.37 -16.29 -1.80
C VAL A 61 4.31 -15.25 -2.13
N VAL A 62 4.01 -14.35 -1.19
CA VAL A 62 3.04 -13.26 -1.42
C VAL A 62 3.44 -12.40 -2.62
N ILE A 63 4.71 -11.99 -2.68
CA ILE A 63 5.24 -11.17 -3.79
C ILE A 63 5.19 -11.94 -5.11
N ALA A 64 5.58 -13.22 -5.12
CA ALA A 64 5.57 -14.05 -6.33
C ALA A 64 4.17 -14.20 -6.93
N ILE A 65 3.12 -14.19 -6.10
CA ILE A 65 1.73 -14.26 -6.55
C ILE A 65 1.20 -12.88 -6.96
N ALA A 66 1.38 -11.87 -6.12
CA ALA A 66 0.75 -10.57 -6.32
C ALA A 66 1.46 -9.71 -7.37
N LEU A 67 2.80 -9.80 -7.49
CA LEU A 67 3.56 -8.95 -8.40
C LEU A 67 3.21 -9.20 -9.88
N PRO A 68 3.06 -10.45 -10.39
CA PRO A 68 2.59 -10.70 -11.74
C PRO A 68 1.21 -10.09 -12.03
N ILE A 69 0.30 -10.14 -11.06
CA ILE A 69 -1.04 -9.54 -11.17
C ILE A 69 -0.92 -8.01 -11.31
N LEU A 70 -0.13 -7.37 -10.44
CA LEU A 70 0.13 -5.93 -10.51
C LEU A 70 0.76 -5.52 -11.85
N LEU A 71 1.73 -6.29 -12.34
CA LEU A 71 2.38 -6.05 -13.64
C LEU A 71 1.42 -6.26 -14.82
N LEU A 72 0.53 -7.25 -14.75
CA LEU A 72 -0.51 -7.47 -15.74
C LEU A 72 -1.49 -6.28 -15.79
N LEU A 73 -1.96 -5.82 -14.64
CA LEU A 73 -2.84 -4.64 -14.54
C LEU A 73 -2.18 -3.38 -15.10
N PHE A 74 -0.87 -3.23 -14.89
CA PHE A 74 -0.08 -2.16 -15.52
C PHE A 74 0.01 -2.32 -17.04
N ALA A 75 0.31 -3.53 -17.52
CA ALA A 75 0.48 -3.82 -18.95
C ALA A 75 -0.80 -3.56 -19.76
N ILE A 76 -1.96 -3.90 -19.20
CA ILE A 76 -3.28 -3.62 -19.82
C ILE A 76 -3.75 -2.18 -19.58
N ARG A 77 -2.96 -1.33 -18.92
CA ARG A 77 -3.26 0.06 -18.57
C ARG A 77 -4.51 0.23 -17.69
N ALA A 78 -4.89 -0.80 -16.94
CA ALA A 78 -5.96 -0.70 -15.96
C ALA A 78 -5.55 0.16 -14.78
N TRP A 79 -4.27 0.12 -14.39
CA TRP A 79 -3.70 0.86 -13.26
C TRP A 79 -2.52 1.75 -13.65
N GLY A 80 -2.35 2.84 -12.89
CA GLY A 80 -1.22 3.74 -13.04
C GLY A 80 0.08 3.13 -12.56
N GLY A 81 1.21 3.52 -13.16
CA GLY A 81 2.53 3.05 -12.74
C GLY A 81 2.90 3.44 -11.30
N GLY A 82 2.36 4.55 -10.79
CA GLY A 82 2.51 4.95 -9.39
C GLY A 82 1.84 3.97 -8.43
N ASP A 83 0.61 3.58 -8.72
CA ASP A 83 -0.21 2.68 -7.92
C ASP A 83 0.43 1.28 -7.82
N VAL A 84 0.93 0.79 -8.95
CA VAL A 84 1.62 -0.50 -9.08
C VAL A 84 2.89 -0.51 -8.22
N LYS A 85 3.69 0.56 -8.30
CA LYS A 85 4.92 0.70 -7.52
C LYS A 85 4.64 0.78 -6.02
N LEU A 86 3.64 1.57 -5.61
CA LEU A 86 3.29 1.70 -4.20
C LEU A 86 2.71 0.39 -3.64
N SER A 87 1.84 -0.28 -4.39
CA SER A 87 1.28 -1.59 -4.04
C SER A 87 2.38 -2.64 -3.91
N ALA A 88 3.33 -2.67 -4.84
CA ALA A 88 4.47 -3.58 -4.76
C ALA A 88 5.34 -3.33 -3.53
N ALA A 89 5.56 -2.07 -3.14
CA ALA A 89 6.27 -1.75 -1.90
C ALA A 89 5.50 -2.22 -0.65
N LEU A 90 4.16 -2.13 -0.66
CA LEU A 90 3.32 -2.62 0.45
C LEU A 90 3.29 -4.14 0.57
N LEU A 91 3.55 -4.87 -0.51
CA LEU A 91 3.77 -6.31 -0.44
C LEU A 91 5.02 -6.68 0.38
N LEU A 92 5.86 -5.74 0.82
CA LEU A 92 6.93 -6.03 1.79
C LEU A 92 6.44 -5.94 3.24
N TRP A 93 5.29 -5.31 3.49
CA TRP A 93 4.74 -5.06 4.81
C TRP A 93 3.66 -6.04 5.22
N LEU A 94 2.89 -6.54 4.25
CA LEU A 94 1.64 -7.26 4.48
C LEU A 94 1.85 -8.76 4.24
N PRO A 95 1.84 -9.60 5.30
CA PRO A 95 1.83 -11.05 5.15
C PRO A 95 0.51 -11.52 4.54
N GLY A 96 0.45 -12.75 4.02
CA GLY A 96 -0.59 -13.21 3.08
C GLY A 96 -2.04 -12.86 3.44
N LYS A 97 -2.48 -13.08 4.69
CA LYS A 97 -3.84 -12.71 5.11
C LYS A 97 -4.09 -11.21 5.02
N GLU A 98 -3.16 -10.40 5.52
CA GLU A 98 -3.26 -8.94 5.51
C GLU A 98 -3.15 -8.37 4.09
N ALA A 99 -2.35 -9.00 3.22
CA ALA A 99 -2.28 -8.61 1.81
C ALA A 99 -3.62 -8.83 1.10
N LEU A 100 -4.32 -9.93 1.40
CA LEU A 100 -5.65 -10.21 0.85
C LEU A 100 -6.71 -9.25 1.41
N GLU A 101 -6.66 -8.97 2.71
CA GLU A 101 -7.53 -7.99 3.36
C GLU A 101 -7.34 -6.59 2.75
N ALA A 102 -6.08 -6.14 2.61
CA ALA A 102 -5.77 -4.87 1.96
C ALA A 102 -6.24 -4.86 0.50
N ALA A 103 -6.10 -5.95 -0.25
CA ALA A 103 -6.61 -6.04 -1.61
C ALA A 103 -8.14 -5.85 -1.68
N ALA A 104 -8.88 -6.46 -0.75
CA ALA A 104 -10.34 -6.29 -0.67
C ALA A 104 -10.73 -4.86 -0.30
N ILE A 105 -10.10 -4.27 0.73
CA ILE A 105 -10.36 -2.89 1.16
C ILE A 105 -10.03 -1.91 0.04
N MET A 106 -8.91 -2.12 -0.66
CA MET A 106 -8.49 -1.30 -1.80
C MET A 106 -9.49 -1.38 -2.95
N ALA A 107 -10.01 -2.56 -3.26
CA ALA A 107 -11.02 -2.73 -4.32
C ALA A 107 -12.30 -1.95 -4.00
N VAL A 108 -12.82 -2.08 -2.77
CA VAL A 108 -14.02 -1.36 -2.32
C VAL A 108 -13.77 0.15 -2.30
N THR A 109 -12.68 0.60 -1.70
CA THR A 109 -12.35 2.02 -1.58
C THR A 109 -12.11 2.65 -2.95
N GLY A 110 -11.42 1.94 -3.85
CA GLY A 110 -11.21 2.37 -5.22
C GLY A 110 -12.52 2.49 -6.01
N ALA A 111 -13.45 1.55 -5.84
CA ALA A 111 -14.78 1.63 -6.44
C ALA A 111 -15.58 2.84 -5.91
N VAL A 112 -15.55 3.09 -4.60
CA VAL A 112 -16.18 4.27 -4.00
C VAL A 112 -15.58 5.55 -4.57
N LEU A 113 -14.25 5.68 -4.62
CA LEU A 113 -13.59 6.85 -5.20
C LEU A 113 -13.94 7.05 -6.68
N ALA A 114 -14.01 5.96 -7.46
CA ALA A 114 -14.43 6.03 -8.85
C ALA A 114 -15.85 6.59 -8.97
N LEU A 115 -16.80 6.08 -8.18
CA LEU A 115 -18.18 6.54 -8.16
C LEU A 115 -18.30 8.01 -7.74
N LEU A 116 -17.51 8.44 -6.75
CA LEU A 116 -17.48 9.83 -6.29
C LEU A 116 -16.97 10.80 -7.36
N ILE A 117 -16.13 10.34 -8.29
CA ILE A 117 -15.57 11.19 -9.36
C ILE A 117 -16.54 11.31 -10.56
N LEU A 118 -17.42 10.31 -10.79
CA LEU A 118 -18.33 10.30 -11.95
C LEU A 118 -19.17 11.58 -12.13
N PRO A 119 -19.77 12.18 -11.08
CA PRO A 119 -20.60 13.37 -11.23
C PRO A 119 -19.84 14.61 -11.73
N PHE A 120 -18.52 14.64 -11.57
CA PHE A 120 -17.66 15.75 -12.01
C PHE A 120 -17.31 15.69 -13.50
N GLY A 121 -17.85 14.70 -14.23
CA GLY A 121 -17.80 14.61 -15.68
C GLY A 121 -16.49 14.07 -16.26
N ARG A 122 -16.44 13.98 -17.60
CA ARG A 122 -15.36 13.30 -18.35
C ARG A 122 -13.96 13.85 -18.08
N ARG A 123 -13.82 15.14 -17.81
CA ARG A 123 -12.52 15.76 -17.52
C ARG A 123 -11.95 15.29 -16.18
N ALA A 124 -12.81 15.04 -15.19
CA ALA A 124 -12.39 14.51 -13.90
C ALA A 124 -12.02 13.02 -14.00
N THR A 125 -12.81 12.22 -14.71
CA THR A 125 -12.53 10.79 -14.91
C THR A 125 -11.31 10.54 -15.79
N ALA A 126 -11.01 11.42 -16.76
CA ALA A 126 -9.83 11.34 -17.61
C ALA A 126 -8.50 11.51 -16.83
N ARG A 127 -8.53 12.10 -15.63
CA ARG A 127 -7.37 12.17 -14.72
C ARG A 127 -7.14 10.87 -13.93
N GLY A 128 -7.97 9.84 -14.17
CA GLY A 128 -7.97 8.59 -13.44
C GLY A 128 -8.63 8.69 -12.07
N VAL A 129 -8.56 7.62 -11.29
CA VAL A 129 -8.94 7.59 -9.87
C VAL A 129 -7.66 7.76 -9.05
N PRO A 130 -7.65 8.57 -7.97
CA PRO A 130 -6.50 8.70 -7.08
C PRO A 130 -6.37 7.45 -6.20
N TYR A 131 -5.88 6.36 -6.79
CA TYR A 131 -5.75 5.06 -6.14
C TYR A 131 -4.76 5.08 -4.97
N GLY A 132 -3.84 6.05 -4.90
CA GLY A 132 -2.97 6.26 -3.75
C GLY A 132 -3.74 6.45 -2.44
N VAL A 133 -4.96 7.02 -2.49
CA VAL A 133 -5.86 7.12 -1.32
C VAL A 133 -6.38 5.74 -0.91
N ALA A 134 -6.87 4.95 -1.88
CA ALA A 134 -7.37 3.60 -1.62
C ALA A 134 -6.26 2.68 -1.08
N ILE A 135 -5.07 2.76 -1.66
CA ILE A 135 -3.88 2.01 -1.23
C ILE A 135 -3.48 2.40 0.20
N ALA A 136 -3.46 3.70 0.52
CA ALA A 136 -3.12 4.17 1.86
C ALA A 136 -4.13 3.66 2.92
N ILE A 137 -5.43 3.74 2.63
CA ILE A 137 -6.50 3.24 3.53
C ILE A 137 -6.38 1.72 3.71
N ALA A 138 -6.21 0.98 2.61
CA ALA A 138 -6.08 -0.47 2.62
C ALA A 138 -4.91 -0.97 3.46
N ALA A 139 -3.76 -0.29 3.38
CA ALA A 139 -2.61 -0.61 4.21
C ALA A 139 -2.78 -0.14 5.66
N ALA A 140 -3.48 0.97 5.89
CA ALA A 140 -3.64 1.54 7.22
C ALA A 140 -4.39 0.61 8.17
N VAL A 141 -5.41 -0.11 7.70
CA VAL A 141 -6.21 -1.01 8.56
C VAL A 141 -5.36 -2.10 9.24
N PRO A 142 -4.68 -3.00 8.50
CA PRO A 142 -3.85 -4.03 9.13
C PRO A 142 -2.62 -3.45 9.85
N LEU A 143 -2.04 -2.35 9.34
CA LEU A 143 -0.86 -1.75 9.96
C LEU A 143 -1.20 -1.06 11.29
N ALA A 144 -2.32 -0.35 11.39
CA ALA A 144 -2.76 0.28 12.63
C ALA A 144 -3.06 -0.77 13.72
N GLY A 145 -3.61 -1.93 13.34
CA GLY A 145 -3.85 -3.05 14.27
C GLY A 145 -2.57 -3.61 14.94
N ARG A 146 -1.37 -3.24 14.46
CA ARG A 146 -0.09 -3.63 15.07
C ARG A 146 0.39 -2.66 16.15
N LEU A 147 -0.31 -1.53 16.34
CA LEU A 147 0.07 -0.51 17.31
C LEU A 147 -0.41 -0.90 18.72
N PRO A 148 0.45 -0.78 19.75
CA PRO A 148 0.17 -1.30 21.10
C PRO A 148 -0.93 -0.55 21.86
N PHE A 149 -1.44 0.54 21.31
CA PHE A 149 -2.55 1.32 21.88
C PHE A 149 -3.90 1.02 21.24
N LEU A 150 -3.93 0.12 20.25
CA LEU A 150 -5.15 -0.33 19.55
C LEU A 150 -5.49 -1.82 19.84
N VAL A 151 -4.71 -2.47 20.72
CA VAL A 151 -4.85 -3.88 21.15
C VAL A 151 -4.84 -3.93 22.67
#